data_AF-A0A061NF74-F1
#
_entry.id   AF-A0A061NF74-F1
#
_cell.length_a   1.000
_cell.length_b   1.000
_cell.length_c   1.000
_cell.angle_alpha   90.00
_cell.angle_beta   90.00
_cell.angle_gamma   90.00
#
_symmetry.space_group_name_H-M   'P 1'
#
loop_
_entity.id
_entity.type
_entity.pdbx_description
1 polymer ?
#
loop_
_entity_poly.entity_id
_entity_poly.type
_entity_poly.pdbx_seq_one_letter_code
_entity_poly.pdbx_strand_id
1 'polypeptide(L)'
;MINDTAEYGEYKTGKRTVGLVNSGASFGIKVGTGIGLASIGWLLSFGGYLGTVAEQSSLAIQTIIFIGIYLPIIISILMFICLLFFTLDKHYKKYVDEIQRRKEDAANRA
;
A
#
# COMPACT_ATOMS: atom_id res chain seq x y z
N MET A 1 -5.57 -8.19 3.99
CA MET A 1 -5.84 -7.31 2.82
C MET A 1 -5.25 -7.83 1.51
N ILE A 2 -3.93 -7.95 1.34
CA ILE A 2 -3.35 -8.43 0.05
C ILE A 2 -3.69 -9.90 -0.21
N ASN A 3 -3.64 -10.74 0.82
CA ASN A 3 -4.05 -12.14 0.67
C ASN A 3 -5.57 -12.24 0.43
N ASP A 4 -6.35 -11.38 1.08
CA ASP A 4 -7.81 -11.33 0.97
C ASP A 4 -8.24 -10.95 -0.46
N THR A 5 -7.51 -10.05 -1.12
CA THR A 5 -7.74 -9.72 -2.54
C THR A 5 -7.35 -10.87 -3.46
N ALA A 6 -6.30 -11.62 -3.13
CA ALA A 6 -5.91 -12.82 -3.88
C ALA A 6 -6.97 -13.93 -3.75
N GLU A 7 -7.51 -14.13 -2.55
CA GLU A 7 -8.59 -15.09 -2.29
C GLU A 7 -9.90 -14.67 -2.96
N TYR A 8 -10.26 -13.38 -2.96
CA TYR A 8 -11.37 -12.90 -3.76
C TYR A 8 -11.16 -13.13 -5.27
N GLY A 9 -9.92 -12.99 -5.74
CA GLY A 9 -9.54 -13.34 -7.12
C GLY A 9 -9.76 -14.83 -7.42
N GLU A 10 -9.35 -15.73 -6.52
CA GLU A 10 -9.61 -17.17 -6.62
C GLU A 10 -11.11 -17.48 -6.59
N TYR A 11 -11.87 -16.83 -5.72
CA TYR A 11 -13.33 -16.96 -5.64
C TYR A 11 -14.00 -16.62 -6.98
N LYS A 12 -13.59 -15.52 -7.62
CA LYS A 12 -14.18 -15.01 -8.87
C LYS A 12 -13.71 -15.77 -10.11
N THR A 13 -12.45 -16.20 -10.15
CA THR A 13 -11.83 -16.77 -11.36
C THR A 13 -11.63 -18.29 -11.30
N GLY A 14 -11.74 -18.89 -10.12
CA GLY A 14 -11.43 -20.30 -9.86
C GLY A 14 -9.94 -20.64 -9.92
N LYS A 15 -9.05 -19.66 -10.17
CA LYS A 15 -7.60 -19.86 -10.30
C LYS A 15 -6.87 -19.23 -9.12
N ARG A 16 -5.91 -19.97 -8.54
CA ARG A 16 -5.09 -19.48 -7.44
C ARG A 16 -3.96 -18.60 -7.96
N THR A 17 -4.05 -17.29 -7.73
CA THR A 17 -3.08 -16.29 -8.23
C THR A 17 -2.29 -15.59 -7.12
N VAL A 18 -2.21 -16.21 -5.93
CA VAL A 18 -1.57 -15.64 -4.73
C VAL A 18 -0.13 -15.19 -4.99
N GLY A 19 0.66 -16.00 -5.71
CA GLY A 19 2.04 -15.64 -6.06
C GLY A 19 2.14 -14.37 -6.89
N LEU A 20 1.32 -14.26 -7.95
CA LEU A 20 1.30 -13.09 -8.84
C LEU A 20 0.89 -11.81 -8.09
N VAL A 21 -0.15 -11.89 -7.27
CA VAL A 21 -0.64 -10.75 -6.47
C VAL A 21 0.42 -10.28 -5.48
N ASN A 22 1.06 -11.21 -4.76
CA ASN A 22 2.12 -10.87 -3.80
C ASN A 22 3.38 -10.32 -4.47
N SER A 23 3.75 -10.83 -5.64
CA SER A 23 4.86 -10.27 -6.43
C SER A 23 4.58 -8.84 -6.87
N GLY A 24 3.37 -8.55 -7.38
CA GLY A 24 2.96 -7.20 -7.75
C GLY A 24 2.97 -6.24 -6.57
N ALA A 25 2.42 -6.66 -5.42
CA ALA A 25 2.43 -5.87 -4.20
C ALA A 25 3.86 -5.57 -3.70
N SER A 26 4.74 -6.58 -3.73
CA SER A 26 6.14 -6.42 -3.31
C SER A 26 6.92 -5.46 -4.22
N PHE A 27 6.67 -5.53 -5.53
CA PHE A 27 7.22 -4.58 -6.48
C PHE A 27 6.76 -3.15 -6.18
N GLY A 28 5.45 -2.97 -5.97
CA GLY A 28 4.88 -1.67 -5.62
C GLY A 28 5.49 -1.08 -4.34
N ILE A 29 5.69 -1.89 -3.31
CA ILE A 29 6.37 -1.45 -2.07
C ILE A 29 7.80 -1.00 -2.35
N LYS A 30 8.59 -1.78 -3.10
CA LYS A 30 9.99 -1.44 -3.39
C LYS A 30 10.11 -0.14 -4.17
N VAL A 31 9.34 0.00 -5.25
CA VAL A 31 9.36 1.21 -6.08
C VAL A 31 8.82 2.40 -5.30
N GLY A 32 7.71 2.23 -4.58
CA GLY A 32 7.10 3.26 -3.76
C GLY A 32 8.05 3.77 -2.67
N THR A 33 8.73 2.87 -1.96
CA THR A 33 9.74 3.24 -0.95
C THR A 33 10.92 3.98 -1.59
N GLY A 34 11.42 3.52 -2.74
CA GLY A 34 12.51 4.18 -3.46
C GLY A 34 12.16 5.62 -3.83
N ILE A 35 10.99 5.81 -4.46
CA ILE A 35 10.50 7.15 -4.85
C ILE A 35 10.21 8.00 -3.62
N GLY A 36 9.61 7.43 -2.58
CA GLY A 36 9.30 8.13 -1.33
C GLY A 36 10.56 8.69 -0.66
N LEU A 37 11.60 7.87 -0.50
CA LEU A 37 12.88 8.32 0.06
C LEU A 37 13.57 9.36 -0.82
N ALA A 38 13.57 9.18 -2.15
CA ALA A 38 14.14 10.16 -3.07
C ALA A 38 13.41 11.50 -2.99
N SER A 39 12.07 11.49 -2.86
CA SER A 39 11.25 12.69 -2.77
C SER A 39 11.58 13.56 -1.55
N ILE A 40 11.93 12.94 -0.41
CA ILE A 40 12.40 13.66 0.79
C ILE A 40 13.66 14.46 0.46
N GLY A 41 14.63 13.85 -0.22
CA GLY A 41 15.87 14.52 -0.64
C GLY A 41 15.62 15.68 -1.60
N TRP A 42 14.74 15.50 -2.59
CA TRP A 42 14.36 16.56 -3.53
C TRP A 42 13.67 17.73 -2.83
N LEU A 43 12.75 17.44 -1.91
CA LEU A 43 12.07 18.48 -1.14
C LEU A 43 13.05 19.25 -0.25
N LEU A 44 13.96 18.56 0.46
CA LEU A 44 15.00 19.22 1.27
C LEU A 44 15.91 20.11 0.41
N SER A 45 16.32 19.63 -0.76
CA SER A 45 17.14 20.41 -1.70
C SER A 45 16.38 21.64 -2.20
N PHE A 46 15.10 21.50 -2.54
CA PHE A 46 14.24 22.61 -2.95
C PHE A 46 14.07 23.65 -1.83
N GLY A 47 13.93 23.19 -0.58
CA GLY A 47 13.86 24.06 0.60
C GLY A 47 15.18 24.77 0.93
N GLY A 48 16.27 24.47 0.22
CA GLY A 48 17.58 25.06 0.45
C GLY A 48 18.25 24.55 1.73
N TYR A 49 17.97 23.31 2.13
CA TYR A 49 18.60 22.70 3.31
C TYR A 49 20.12 22.59 3.15
N LEU A 50 20.87 23.07 4.13
CA LEU A 50 22.34 23.05 4.15
C LEU A 50 22.85 22.49 5.48
N GLY A 51 23.21 21.21 5.53
CA GLY A 51 23.61 20.56 6.79
C GLY A 51 24.88 21.10 7.46
N THR A 52 25.64 21.97 6.80
CA THR A 52 26.91 22.53 7.29
C THR A 52 26.78 23.85 8.04
N VAL A 53 25.62 24.51 7.98
CA VAL A 53 25.42 25.81 8.65
C VAL A 53 24.80 25.64 10.04
N ALA A 54 25.19 26.51 10.97
CA ALA A 54 24.69 26.48 12.36
C ALA A 54 23.19 26.76 12.45
N GLU A 55 22.67 27.65 11.59
CA GLU A 55 21.25 28.00 11.52
C GLU A 55 20.73 27.83 10.09
N GLN A 56 19.57 27.16 9.96
CA GLN A 56 18.91 26.96 8.68
C GLN A 56 18.07 28.18 8.28
N SER A 57 17.88 28.37 6.97
CA SER A 57 16.96 29.38 6.46
C SER A 57 15.51 29.11 6.90
N SER A 58 14.70 30.17 6.97
CA SER A 58 13.26 30.05 7.26
C SER A 58 12.56 29.05 6.32
N LEU A 59 12.91 29.07 5.03
CA LEU A 59 12.34 28.17 4.03
C LEU A 59 12.73 26.70 4.27
N ALA A 60 13.99 26.44 4.64
CA ALA A 60 14.47 25.10 4.95
C ALA A 60 13.74 24.52 6.18
N ILE A 61 13.54 25.34 7.22
CA ILE A 61 12.80 24.94 8.42
C ILE A 61 11.33 24.62 8.07
N GLN A 62 10.67 25.47 7.29
CA GLN A 62 9.28 25.21 6.85
C GLN A 62 9.18 23.91 6.05
N THR A 63 10.17 23.64 5.19
CA THR A 63 10.22 22.41 4.38
C THR A 63 10.40 21.17 5.25
N ILE A 64 11.25 21.23 6.28
CA ILE A 64 11.43 20.13 7.24
C ILE A 64 10.12 19.84 7.97
N ILE A 65 9.44 20.88 8.47
CA ILE A 65 8.14 20.75 9.13
C ILE A 65 7.11 20.13 8.17
N PHE A 66 7.12 20.55 6.91
CA PHE A 66 6.24 19.99 5.88
C PHE A 66 6.46 18.49 5.65
N ILE A 67 7.71 18.08 5.46
CA ILE A 67 8.05 16.66 5.27
C ILE A 67 7.72 15.83 6.52
N GLY A 68 7.95 16.37 7.72
CA GLY A 68 7.76 15.65 8.97
C GLY A 68 6.31 15.55 9.45
N ILE A 69 5.46 16.51 9.10
CA ILE A 69 4.09 16.61 9.64
C ILE A 69 3.06 16.59 8.51
N TYR A 70 3.07 17.61 7.65
CA TYR A 70 2.00 17.81 6.68
C TYR A 70 1.97 16.73 5.61
N LEU A 71 3.12 16.31 5.09
CA LEU A 71 3.22 15.29 4.05
C LEU A 71 2.68 13.91 4.53
N PRO A 72 3.09 13.36 5.70
CA PRO A 72 2.50 12.15 6.26
C PRO A 72 1.00 12.26 6.50
N ILE A 73 0.50 13.41 6.97
CA ILE A 73 -0.94 13.63 7.17
C ILE A 73 -1.68 13.55 5.83
N ILE A 74 -1.20 14.22 4.79
CA ILE A 74 -1.81 14.19 3.45
C ILE A 74 -1.85 12.75 2.91
N ILE A 75 -0.73 12.02 2.98
CA ILE A 75 -0.66 10.62 2.53
C ILE A 75 -1.62 9.74 3.34
N SER A 76 -1.73 9.96 4.65
CA SER A 76 -2.63 9.20 5.53
C SER A 76 -4.11 9.48 5.22
N ILE A 77 -4.48 10.73 4.93
CA ILE A 77 -5.83 11.09 4.51
C ILE A 77 -6.17 10.44 3.17
N LEU A 78 -5.26 10.48 2.20
CA LEU A 78 -5.45 9.80 0.92
C LEU A 78 -5.63 8.30 1.09
N MET A 79 -4.81 7.66 1.94
CA MET A 79 -4.96 6.24 2.28
C MET A 79 -6.30 5.96 2.95
N PHE A 80 -6.73 6.80 3.88
CA PHE A 80 -8.02 6.66 4.56
C PHE A 80 -9.19 6.74 3.56
N ILE A 81 -9.17 7.69 2.63
CA ILE A 81 -10.17 7.81 1.56
C ILE A 81 -10.21 6.52 0.72
N CYS A 82 -9.06 5.97 0.33
CA CYS A 82 -9.00 4.70 -0.40
C CYS A 82 -9.61 3.54 0.40
N LEU A 83 -9.40 3.49 1.72
CA LEU A 83 -9.97 2.46 2.59
C LEU A 83 -11.50 2.57 2.72
N LEU A 84 -12.09 3.76 2.63
CA LEU A 84 -13.56 3.92 2.64
C LEU A 84 -14.24 3.18 1.47
N PHE A 85 -13.55 3.05 0.34
CA PHE A 85 -14.04 2.29 -0.82
C PHE A 85 -13.70 0.79 -0.74
N PHE A 86 -12.95 0.34 0.27
CA PHE A 86 -12.57 -1.05 0.43
C PHE A 86 -13.70 -1.86 1.09
N THR A 87 -14.54 -2.49 0.26
CA THR A 87 -15.70 -3.26 0.73
C THR A 87 -15.44 -4.74 0.94
N LEU A 88 -14.19 -5.20 0.77
CA LEU A 88 -13.86 -6.63 0.69
C LEU A 88 -14.07 -7.37 2.02
N ASP A 89 -13.78 -6.70 3.14
CA ASP A 89 -13.83 -7.29 4.48
C ASP A 89 -15.22 -7.81 4.86
N LYS A 90 -16.29 -7.16 4.37
CA LYS A 90 -17.68 -7.49 4.73
C LYS A 90 -18.11 -8.90 4.28
N HIS A 91 -17.48 -9.44 3.24
CA HIS A 91 -17.89 -10.70 2.61
C HIS A 91 -16.79 -11.76 2.64
N TYR A 92 -15.68 -11.49 3.33
CA TYR A 92 -14.50 -12.34 3.31
C TYR A 92 -14.79 -13.80 3.69
N LYS A 93 -15.51 -14.04 4.80
CA LYS A 93 -15.90 -15.40 5.23
C LYS A 93 -16.64 -16.18 4.15
N LYS A 94 -17.60 -15.53 3.48
CA LYS A 94 -18.37 -16.14 2.38
C LYS A 94 -17.46 -16.59 1.23
N TYR A 95 -16.41 -15.83 0.91
CA TYR A 95 -15.49 -16.18 -0.17
C TYR A 95 -14.67 -17.42 0.18
N VAL A 96 -14.14 -17.48 1.41
CA VAL A 96 -13.34 -18.61 1.89
C VAL A 96 -14.16 -19.89 1.94
N ASP A 97 -15.38 -19.83 2.51
CA ASP A 97 -16.27 -20.97 2.64
C ASP A 97 -16.65 -21.56 1.26
N GLU A 98 -16.95 -20.70 0.29
CA GLU A 98 -17.29 -21.15 -1.07
C GLU A 98 -16.09 -21.78 -1.79
N ILE A 99 -14.88 -21.24 -1.63
CA ILE A 99 -13.66 -21.82 -2.20
C ILE A 99 -13.43 -23.22 -1.62
N GLN A 100 -13.60 -23.37 -0.30
CA GLN A 100 -13.40 -24.64 0.38
C GLN A 100 -14.42 -25.68 -0.09
N ARG A 101 -15.70 -25.31 -0.18
CA ARG A 101 -16.75 -26.18 -0.71
C ARG A 101 -16.43 -26.69 -2.11
N ARG A 102 -15.98 -25.82 -3.02
CA ARG A 102 -15.61 -26.20 -4.40
C ARG A 102 -14.45 -27.19 -4.44
N LYS A 103 -13.52 -27.11 -3.49
CA LYS A 103 -12.38 -28.05 -3.37
C LYS A 103 -12.85 -29.42 -2.87
N GLU A 104 -13.73 -29.45 -1.88
CA GLU A 104 -14.33 -30.68 -1.36
C GLU A 104 -15.16 -31.40 -2.43
N ASP A 105 -16.01 -30.68 -3.17
CA ASP A 105 -16.80 -31.24 -4.27
C ASP A 105 -15.91 -31.81 -5.39
N ALA A 106 -14.79 -31.15 -5.70
CA ALA A 106 -13.85 -31.65 -6.70
C ALA A 106 -13.10 -32.91 -6.22
N ALA A 107 -12.72 -32.96 -4.95
CA ALA A 107 -12.08 -34.13 -4.34
C ALA A 107 -13.03 -35.33 -4.28
N ASN A 108 -14.31 -35.12 -3.99
CA ASN A 108 -15.32 -36.19 -3.93
C ASN A 108 -15.71 -36.74 -5.33
N ARG A 109 -15.36 -36.02 -6.41
CA ARG A 109 -15.61 -36.43 -7.80
C ARG A 109 -14.42 -37.11 -8.48
N ALA A 110 -13.25 -37.10 -7.84
CA ALA A 110 -12.01 -37.72 -8.31
C ALA A 110 -11.89 -39.15 -7.76
#